data_AF-A0A9D2RRL2-F1
#
_entry.id   AF-A0A9D2RRL2-F1
#
_cell.length_a   1.000
_cell.length_b   1.000
_cell.length_c   1.000
_cell.angle_alpha   90.00
_cell.angle_beta   90.00
_cell.angle_gamma   90.00
#
_symmetry.space_group_name_H-M   'P 1'
#
loop_
_entity.id
_entity.type
_entity.pdbx_description
1 polymer ?
#
loop_
_entity_poly.entity_id
_entity_poly.type
_entity_poly.pdbx_seq_one_letter_code
_entity_poly.pdbx_strand_id
1 'polypeptide(L)'
;NTKKRLQKLAKRRSTLEHEIDCIDEEDIYSARRRADMAKRLDNLYTEIYKTEDYLEDEKKKLEVLKDEKMNIQTIYGLLWSFDKIYDRMTREERRSLVKYLIAEVETNTAEDRKKLGRCCKSITYRLPIEKSVLTEFANSGVRVESVVRLERS
;
A
#
# COMPACT_ATOMS: atom_id res chain seq x y z
N ASN A 1 22.39 -1.71 -8.15
CA ASN A 1 23.73 -1.10 -8.37
C ASN A 1 24.61 -1.31 -7.12
N THR A 2 24.06 -1.03 -5.93
CA THR A 2 24.58 -1.29 -4.57
C THR A 2 25.19 -2.69 -4.36
N LYS A 3 24.52 -3.79 -4.70
CA LYS A 3 25.09 -5.16 -4.57
C LYS A 3 26.40 -5.37 -5.33
N LYS A 4 26.52 -4.83 -6.54
CA LYS A 4 27.77 -4.91 -7.34
C LYS A 4 28.89 -4.07 -6.71
N ARG A 5 28.55 -2.92 -6.13
CA ARG A 5 29.49 -2.07 -5.38
C ARG A 5 30.02 -2.80 -4.14
N LEU A 6 29.14 -3.42 -3.36
CA LEU A 6 29.52 -4.21 -2.19
C LEU A 6 30.50 -5.34 -2.54
N GLN A 7 30.21 -6.07 -3.63
CA GLN A 7 31.10 -7.14 -4.11
C GLN A 7 32.48 -6.60 -4.53
N LYS A 8 32.55 -5.42 -5.15
CA LYS A 8 33.83 -4.78 -5.50
C LYS A 8 34.60 -4.36 -4.25
N LEU A 9 33.94 -3.79 -3.25
CA LEU A 9 34.56 -3.41 -1.98
C LEU A 9 35.12 -4.62 -1.22
N ALA A 10 34.35 -5.71 -1.13
CA ALA A 10 34.79 -6.96 -0.52
C ALA A 10 36.03 -7.55 -1.21
N LYS A 11 36.09 -7.50 -2.55
CA LYS A 11 37.28 -7.91 -3.30
C LYS A 11 38.50 -7.04 -2.97
N ARG A 12 38.34 -5.70 -3.00
CA ARG A 12 39.43 -4.76 -2.66
C ARG A 12 39.93 -4.96 -1.25
N ARG A 13 39.04 -5.25 -0.31
CA ARG A 13 39.37 -5.58 1.08
C ARG A 13 40.25 -6.82 1.16
N SER A 14 39.80 -7.92 0.56
CA SER A 14 40.55 -9.18 0.54
C SER A 14 41.91 -9.05 -0.15
N THR A 15 42.00 -8.27 -1.23
CA THR A 15 43.29 -7.96 -1.86
C THR A 15 44.21 -7.17 -0.92
N LEU A 16 43.67 -6.17 -0.22
CA LEU A 16 44.46 -5.34 0.70
C LEU A 16 44.91 -6.12 1.95
N GLU A 17 44.06 -7.00 2.48
CA GLU A 17 44.41 -7.92 3.56
C GLU A 17 45.59 -8.81 3.15
N HIS A 18 45.54 -9.38 1.93
CA HIS A 18 46.64 -10.17 1.41
C HIS A 18 47.93 -9.34 1.18
N GLU A 19 47.81 -8.11 0.66
CA GLU A 19 48.94 -7.20 0.49
C GLU A 19 49.61 -6.85 1.83
N ILE A 20 48.83 -6.73 2.92
CA ILE A 20 49.36 -6.51 4.28
C ILE A 20 50.17 -7.73 4.75
N ASP A 21 49.63 -8.93 4.56
CA ASP A 21 50.27 -10.18 4.97
C ASP A 21 51.58 -10.46 4.22
N CYS A 22 51.74 -9.90 3.01
CA CYS A 22 52.93 -10.03 2.18
C CYS A 22 53.99 -8.92 2.40
N ILE A 23 53.87 -8.07 3.42
CA ILE A 23 54.86 -7.03 3.72
C ILE A 23 56.14 -7.67 4.26
N ASP A 24 57.26 -7.44 3.56
CA ASP A 24 58.61 -7.83 3.98
C ASP A 24 58.96 -7.22 5.35
N GLU A 25 59.37 -8.06 6.29
CA GLU A 25 59.72 -7.66 7.66
C GLU A 25 61.09 -6.98 7.73
N GLU A 26 61.99 -7.26 6.77
CA GLU A 26 63.35 -6.70 6.73
C GLU A 26 63.37 -5.28 6.14
N ASP A 27 62.27 -4.83 5.51
CA ASP A 27 62.14 -3.48 4.95
C ASP A 27 62.06 -2.43 6.09
N ILE A 28 62.94 -1.43 6.04
CA ILE A 28 63.01 -0.31 7.00
C ILE A 28 61.71 0.51 7.10
N TYR A 29 60.82 0.43 6.09
CA TYR A 29 59.53 1.11 6.04
C TYR A 29 58.34 0.19 6.34
N SER A 30 58.56 -1.09 6.69
CA SER A 30 57.53 -2.10 6.90
C SER A 30 56.43 -1.65 7.88
N ALA A 31 56.83 -1.12 9.05
CA ALA A 31 55.92 -0.63 10.08
C ALA A 31 55.02 0.52 9.57
N ARG A 32 55.60 1.47 8.80
CA ARG A 32 54.86 2.59 8.23
C ARG A 32 53.86 2.12 7.17
N ARG A 33 54.27 1.20 6.28
CA ARG A 33 53.39 0.64 5.26
C ARG A 33 52.23 -0.14 5.88
N ARG A 34 52.46 -0.93 6.93
CA ARG A 34 51.39 -1.62 7.66
C ARG A 34 50.39 -0.62 8.25
N ALA A 35 50.85 0.45 8.87
CA ALA A 35 49.97 1.48 9.44
C ALA A 35 49.11 2.16 8.36
N ASP A 36 49.71 2.53 7.23
CA ASP A 36 48.98 3.15 6.12
C ASP A 36 47.95 2.21 5.49
N MET A 37 48.30 0.92 5.31
CA MET A 37 47.39 -0.08 4.81
C MET A 37 46.27 -0.42 5.80
N ALA A 38 46.54 -0.48 7.10
CA ALA A 38 45.52 -0.66 8.14
C ALA A 38 44.49 0.47 8.13
N LYS A 39 44.94 1.73 8.02
CA LYS A 39 44.04 2.88 7.88
C LYS A 39 43.16 2.77 6.63
N ARG A 40 43.72 2.29 5.52
CA ARG A 40 42.98 2.07 4.29
C ARG A 40 41.97 0.92 4.43
N LEU A 41 42.30 -0.11 5.19
CA LEU A 41 41.42 -1.23 5.51
C LEU A 41 40.23 -0.77 6.35
N ASP A 42 40.45 0.06 7.38
CA ASP A 42 39.38 0.67 8.19
C ASP A 42 38.41 1.51 7.34
N ASN A 43 38.95 2.27 6.40
CA ASN A 43 38.13 3.03 5.45
C ASN A 43 37.29 2.10 4.57
N LEU A 44 37.85 0.98 4.08
CA LEU A 44 37.11 -0.01 3.31
C LEU A 44 35.99 -0.65 4.13
N TYR A 45 36.24 -1.00 5.39
CA TYR A 45 35.19 -1.50 6.29
C TYR A 45 34.09 -0.46 6.50
N THR A 46 34.44 0.80 6.73
CA THR A 46 33.48 1.90 6.84
C THR A 46 32.60 2.04 5.58
N GLU A 47 33.20 1.95 4.39
CA GLU A 47 32.47 1.99 3.13
C GLU A 47 31.56 0.76 2.92
N ILE A 48 32.02 -0.42 3.34
CA ILE A 48 31.23 -1.66 3.31
C ILE A 48 29.99 -1.50 4.19
N TYR A 49 30.15 -1.13 5.46
CA TYR A 49 29.03 -0.95 6.38
C TYR A 49 28.00 0.06 5.86
N LYS A 50 28.45 1.22 5.38
CA LYS A 50 27.54 2.20 4.75
C LYS A 50 26.79 1.60 3.57
N THR A 51 27.48 0.85 2.72
CA THR A 51 26.85 0.23 1.53
C THR A 51 25.86 -0.87 1.92
N GLU A 52 26.12 -1.62 2.98
CA GLU A 52 25.21 -2.64 3.51
C GLU A 52 23.96 -2.02 4.12
N ASP A 53 24.11 -0.96 4.91
CA ASP A 53 23.01 -0.21 5.50
C ASP A 53 22.08 0.36 4.40
N TYR A 54 22.66 0.99 3.38
CA TYR A 54 21.89 1.43 2.21
C TYR A 54 21.18 0.27 1.48
N LEU A 55 21.81 -0.90 1.38
CA LEU A 55 21.20 -2.07 0.74
C LEU A 55 20.03 -2.60 1.56
N GLU A 56 20.13 -2.60 2.89
CA GLU A 56 19.07 -3.01 3.79
C GLU A 56 17.87 -2.06 3.71
N ASP A 57 18.11 -0.76 3.71
CA ASP A 57 17.07 0.25 3.51
C ASP A 57 16.35 0.09 2.17
N GLU A 58 17.09 -0.14 1.07
CA GLU A 58 16.50 -0.42 -0.24
C GLU A 58 15.62 -1.69 -0.21
N LYS A 59 16.04 -2.74 0.51
CA LYS A 59 15.25 -3.97 0.65
C LYS A 59 13.98 -3.75 1.46
N LYS A 60 14.06 -3.06 2.60
CA LYS A 60 12.89 -2.73 3.42
C LYS A 60 11.87 -1.93 2.62
N LYS A 61 12.31 -0.93 1.86
CA LYS A 61 11.44 -0.16 0.95
C LYS A 61 10.79 -1.06 -0.11
N LEU A 62 11.56 -1.99 -0.69
CA LEU A 62 11.03 -2.93 -1.68
C LEU A 62 9.98 -3.89 -1.07
N GLU A 63 10.19 -4.36 0.16
CA GLU A 63 9.23 -5.20 0.88
C GLU A 63 7.93 -4.45 1.14
N VAL A 64 8.00 -3.22 1.68
CA VAL A 64 6.82 -2.37 1.88
C VAL A 64 6.03 -2.18 0.58
N LEU A 65 6.71 -1.84 -0.53
CA LEU A 65 6.04 -1.67 -1.82
C LEU A 65 5.41 -2.97 -2.36
N LYS A 66 6.03 -4.13 -2.10
CA LYS A 66 5.47 -5.42 -2.48
C LYS A 66 4.24 -5.76 -1.65
N ASP A 67 4.28 -5.50 -0.35
CA ASP A 67 3.15 -5.74 0.55
C ASP A 67 1.97 -4.82 0.19
N GLU A 68 2.24 -3.54 -0.09
CA GLU A 68 1.24 -2.60 -0.61
C GLU A 68 0.62 -3.10 -1.92
N LYS A 69 1.45 -3.60 -2.85
CA LYS A 69 0.97 -4.18 -4.11
C LYS A 69 0.09 -5.41 -3.89
N MET A 70 0.46 -6.31 -2.96
CA MET A 70 -0.34 -7.49 -2.62
C MET A 70 -1.68 -7.11 -1.99
N ASN A 71 -1.69 -6.09 -1.13
CA ASN A 71 -2.92 -5.55 -0.55
C ASN A 71 -3.87 -5.03 -1.64
N ILE A 72 -3.35 -4.24 -2.58
CA ILE A 72 -4.11 -3.75 -3.73
C ILE A 72 -4.68 -4.90 -4.56
N GLN A 73 -3.88 -5.92 -4.89
CA GLN A 73 -4.36 -7.09 -5.64
C GLN A 73 -5.47 -7.86 -4.91
N THR A 74 -5.36 -7.96 -3.59
CA THR A 74 -6.36 -8.63 -2.75
C THR A 74 -7.68 -7.86 -2.76
N ILE A 75 -7.64 -6.54 -2.60
CA ILE A 75 -8.83 -5.68 -2.69
C ILE A 75 -9.47 -5.79 -4.07
N TYR A 76 -8.68 -5.75 -5.16
CA TYR A 76 -9.20 -5.94 -6.51
C TYR A 76 -9.85 -7.31 -6.71
N GLY A 77 -9.25 -8.38 -6.20
CA GLY A 77 -9.85 -9.72 -6.26
C GLY A 77 -11.18 -9.81 -5.53
N LEU A 78 -11.28 -9.16 -4.37
CA LEU A 78 -12.53 -9.05 -3.62
C LEU A 78 -13.59 -8.28 -4.40
N LEU A 79 -13.25 -7.09 -4.93
CA LEU A 79 -14.17 -6.26 -5.70
C LEU A 79 -14.61 -6.94 -7.00
N TRP A 80 -13.72 -7.69 -7.66
CA TRP A 80 -14.02 -8.45 -8.87
C TRP A 80 -15.06 -9.56 -8.61
N SER A 81 -15.06 -10.13 -7.42
CA SER A 81 -15.99 -11.18 -7.01
C SER A 81 -17.16 -10.66 -6.16
N PHE A 82 -17.33 -9.33 -6.07
CA PHE A 82 -18.28 -8.71 -5.17
C PHE A 82 -19.73 -9.14 -5.45
N ASP A 83 -20.14 -9.21 -6.72
CA ASP A 83 -21.49 -9.63 -7.09
C ASP A 83 -21.83 -11.02 -6.55
N LYS A 84 -20.90 -11.97 -6.65
CA LYS A 84 -21.08 -13.34 -6.14
C LYS A 84 -21.24 -13.37 -4.62
N ILE A 85 -20.54 -12.47 -3.91
CA ILE A 85 -20.63 -12.36 -2.46
C ILE A 85 -21.95 -11.71 -2.09
N TYR A 86 -22.30 -10.61 -2.75
CA TYR A 86 -23.54 -9.86 -2.55
C TYR A 86 -24.77 -10.74 -2.77
N ASP A 87 -24.76 -11.59 -3.81
CA ASP A 87 -25.85 -12.51 -4.14
C ASP A 87 -26.11 -13.54 -3.04
N ARG A 88 -25.08 -13.94 -2.29
CA ARG A 88 -25.18 -14.90 -1.19
C ARG A 88 -25.57 -14.27 0.15
N MET A 89 -25.50 -12.94 0.27
CA MET A 89 -25.88 -12.23 1.50
C MET A 89 -27.39 -12.21 1.71
N THR A 90 -27.80 -12.34 2.97
CA THR A 90 -29.18 -12.13 3.44
C THR A 90 -29.61 -10.66 3.29
N ARG A 91 -30.91 -10.40 3.42
CA ARG A 91 -31.45 -9.03 3.35
C ARG A 91 -30.88 -8.14 4.46
N GLU A 92 -30.71 -8.70 5.64
CA GLU A 92 -30.17 -8.05 6.83
C GLU A 92 -28.69 -7.67 6.63
N GLU A 93 -27.90 -8.59 6.07
CA GLU A 93 -26.49 -8.37 5.74
C GLU A 93 -26.33 -7.30 4.65
N ARG A 94 -27.11 -7.37 3.57
CA ARG A 94 -27.09 -6.35 2.51
C ARG A 94 -27.45 -4.97 3.05
N ARG A 95 -28.47 -4.88 3.91
CA ARG A 95 -28.87 -3.63 4.55
C ARG A 95 -27.76 -3.07 5.44
N SER A 96 -27.09 -3.94 6.19
CA SER A 96 -25.99 -3.57 7.07
C SER A 96 -24.77 -3.09 6.28
N LEU A 97 -24.44 -3.77 5.17
CA LEU A 97 -23.39 -3.38 4.25
C LEU A 97 -23.64 -1.99 3.65
N VAL A 98 -24.83 -1.75 3.10
CA VAL A 98 -25.20 -0.44 2.54
C VAL A 98 -25.13 0.64 3.62
N LYS A 99 -25.63 0.37 4.83
CA LYS A 99 -25.54 1.31 5.95
C LYS A 99 -24.08 1.64 6.31
N TYR A 100 -23.20 0.66 6.24
CA TYR A 100 -21.77 0.86 6.50
C TYR A 100 -21.09 1.70 5.42
N LEU A 101 -21.49 1.55 4.15
CA LEU A 101 -20.95 2.32 3.03
C LEU A 101 -21.38 3.79 3.02
N ILE A 102 -22.46 4.13 3.72
CA ILE A 102 -22.95 5.50 3.85
C ILE A 102 -22.17 6.23 4.97
N ALA A 103 -21.66 7.41 4.64
CA ALA A 103 -21.04 8.33 5.58
C ALA A 103 -22.11 9.24 6.22
N GLU A 104 -22.96 9.86 5.40
CA GLU A 104 -23.97 10.82 5.83
C GLU A 104 -25.17 10.80 4.88
N VAL A 105 -26.37 11.12 5.42
CA VAL A 105 -27.59 11.31 4.65
C VAL A 105 -28.19 12.66 5.00
N GLU A 106 -28.29 13.55 4.04
CA GLU A 106 -29.04 14.79 4.18
C GLU A 106 -30.49 14.56 3.75
N THR A 107 -31.43 15.06 4.54
CA THR A 107 -32.86 14.94 4.23
C THR A 107 -33.44 16.28 3.81
N ASN A 108 -34.43 16.25 2.92
CA ASN A 108 -35.13 17.46 2.49
C ASN A 108 -35.95 18.05 3.64
N THR A 109 -36.21 19.35 3.60
CA THR A 109 -37.14 20.00 4.54
C THR A 109 -38.57 19.51 4.35
N ALA A 110 -39.44 19.68 5.35
CA ALA A 110 -40.84 19.22 5.24
C ALA A 110 -41.59 19.85 4.05
N GLU A 111 -41.31 21.13 3.75
CA GLU A 111 -41.89 21.84 2.61
C GLU A 111 -41.39 21.28 1.27
N ASP A 112 -40.08 21.02 1.16
CA ASP A 112 -39.47 20.47 -0.04
C ASP A 112 -39.89 19.02 -0.28
N ARG A 113 -40.10 18.23 0.78
CA ARG A 113 -40.66 16.87 0.67
C ARG A 113 -42.06 16.88 0.07
N LYS A 114 -42.89 17.86 0.44
CA LYS A 114 -44.25 18.02 -0.08
C LYS A 114 -44.27 18.42 -1.57
N LYS A 115 -43.25 19.16 -2.02
CA LYS A 115 -43.11 19.61 -3.42
C LYS A 115 -42.42 18.58 -4.33
N LEU A 116 -41.31 18.00 -3.87
CA LEU A 116 -40.45 17.12 -4.67
C LEU A 116 -40.80 15.63 -4.51
N GLY A 117 -41.55 15.25 -3.47
CA GLY A 117 -41.88 13.86 -3.16
C GLY A 117 -40.69 13.00 -2.75
N ARG A 118 -39.51 13.60 -2.51
CA ARG A 118 -38.27 12.90 -2.14
C ARG A 118 -37.87 13.20 -0.70
N CYS A 119 -37.64 12.16 0.10
CA CYS A 119 -37.22 12.29 1.50
C CYS A 119 -35.73 12.60 1.66
N CYS A 120 -34.89 12.04 0.80
CA CYS A 120 -33.43 12.25 0.82
C CYS A 120 -33.04 13.36 -0.16
N LYS A 121 -32.15 14.24 0.30
CA LYS A 121 -31.55 15.32 -0.49
C LYS A 121 -30.24 14.85 -1.13
N SER A 122 -29.36 14.27 -0.32
CA SER A 122 -28.04 13.79 -0.73
C SER A 122 -27.59 12.63 0.16
N ILE A 123 -26.72 11.77 -0.38
CA ILE A 123 -26.06 10.70 0.35
C ILE A 123 -24.56 10.84 0.10
N THR A 124 -23.79 10.95 1.17
CA THR A 124 -22.33 10.93 1.14
C THR A 124 -21.88 9.52 1.44
N TYR A 125 -20.99 8.97 0.60
CA TYR A 125 -20.47 7.61 0.76
C TYR A 125 -19.07 7.65 1.36
N ARG A 126 -18.70 6.59 2.10
CA ARG A 126 -17.35 6.42 2.68
C ARG A 126 -16.30 6.07 1.64
N LEU A 127 -16.72 5.63 0.46
CA LEU A 127 -15.86 5.32 -0.68
C LEU A 127 -16.06 6.39 -1.77
N PRO A 128 -15.00 6.74 -2.50
CA PRO A 128 -15.13 7.57 -3.69
C PRO A 128 -15.90 6.79 -4.76
N ILE A 129 -17.06 7.31 -5.17
CA ILE A 129 -17.88 6.74 -6.24
C ILE A 129 -17.83 7.72 -7.42
N GLU A 130 -17.66 7.18 -8.63
CA GLU A 130 -17.66 7.98 -9.84
C GLU A 130 -19.01 8.67 -10.04
N LYS A 131 -19.00 9.94 -10.49
CA LYS A 131 -20.22 10.73 -10.66
C LYS A 131 -21.20 10.10 -11.66
N SER A 132 -20.69 9.45 -12.71
CA SER A 132 -21.49 8.73 -13.72
C SER A 132 -22.37 7.66 -13.07
N VAL A 133 -21.79 6.84 -12.18
CA VAL A 133 -22.49 5.79 -11.43
C VAL A 133 -23.54 6.40 -10.49
N LEU A 134 -23.21 7.50 -9.80
CA LEU A 134 -24.17 8.20 -8.94
C LEU A 134 -25.36 8.77 -9.72
N THR A 135 -25.13 9.31 -10.92
CA THR A 135 -26.20 9.81 -11.78
C THR A 135 -27.10 8.69 -12.31
N GLU A 136 -26.54 7.52 -12.58
CA GLU A 136 -27.31 6.34 -12.98
C GLU A 136 -28.24 5.89 -11.84
N PHE A 137 -27.74 5.81 -10.61
CA PHE A 137 -28.57 5.49 -9.44
C PHE A 137 -29.69 6.49 -9.17
N ALA A 138 -29.44 7.78 -9.43
CA ALA A 138 -30.46 8.82 -9.29
C ALA A 138 -31.59 8.69 -10.34
N ASN A 139 -31.27 8.13 -11.51
CA ASN A 139 -32.18 7.96 -12.63
C ASN A 139 -32.87 6.60 -12.64
N SER A 140 -32.28 5.57 -12.03
CA SER A 140 -32.82 4.20 -11.92
C SER A 140 -33.92 4.08 -10.85
N GLY A 141 -34.80 5.08 -10.74
CA GLY A 141 -35.76 5.24 -9.67
C GLY A 141 -36.47 3.94 -9.32
N VAL A 142 -36.14 3.37 -8.16
CA VAL A 142 -36.84 2.21 -7.61
C VAL A 142 -38.23 2.70 -7.19
N ARG A 143 -39.21 2.55 -8.08
CA ARG A 143 -40.63 2.55 -7.70
C ARG A 143 -40.87 1.30 -6.87
N VAL A 144 -41.00 1.47 -5.56
CA VAL A 144 -41.57 0.42 -4.71
C VAL A 144 -43.08 0.54 -4.85
N GLU A 145 -43.69 -0.32 -5.67
CA GLU A 145 -45.14 -0.43 -5.75
C GLU A 145 -45.65 -1.09 -4.46
N SER A 146 -46.44 -0.37 -3.66
CA SER A 146 -47.13 -0.95 -2.51
C SER A 146 -48.43 -1.61 -2.97
N VAL A 147 -48.51 -2.93 -2.91
CA VAL A 147 -49.77 -3.66 -3.11
C VAL A 147 -50.57 -3.62 -1.81
N VAL A 148 -51.66 -2.83 -1.77
CA VAL A 148 -52.62 -2.85 -0.66
C VAL A 148 -53.73 -3.84 -1.01
N ARG A 149 -53.86 -4.91 -0.21
CA ARG A 149 -55.00 -5.84 -0.27
C ARG A 149 -56.20 -5.17 0.38
N LEU A 150 -57.15 -4.68 -0.43
CA LEU A 150 -58.45 -4.24 0.06
C LEU A 150 -59.34 -5.47 0.26
N GLU A 151 -59.53 -5.87 1.52
CA GLU A 151 -60.60 -6.78 1.90
C GLU A 151 -61.84 -5.96 2.23
N ARG A 152 -62.96 -6.24 1.55
CA ARG A 152 -64.27 -5.71 1.93
C ARG A 152 -64.78 -6.50 3.14
N SER A 153 -65.12 -5.79 4.23
CA SER A 153 -65.96 -6.34 5.30
C SER A 153 -67.42 -6.36 4.90
#